data_AF-K2C4P8-F1
#
_entry.id   AF-K2C4P8-F1
#
_cell.length_a   1.000
_cell.length_b   1.000
_cell.length_c   1.000
_cell.angle_alpha   90.00
_cell.angle_beta   90.00
_cell.angle_gamma   90.00
#
_symmetry.space_group_name_H-M   'P 1'
#
loop_
_entity.id
_entity.type
_entity.pdbx_description
1 polymer ?
#
loop_
_entity_poly.entity_id
_entity_poly.type
_entity_poly.pdbx_seq_one_letter_code
_entity_poly.pdbx_strand_id
1 'polypeptide(L)'
;MEFAFGIIGICYVFSPLLVWGLVHWHWSRIGKDPVLLQKTIIPQYEPFQNLPPAVIGVVVDTKVNNFDVTATLLDLAVRGYLRIENHSAVTKHFGGKVHYYKTVDYRLILLKQDFSKDQVLFDYERELLRVVFANQLTEVSIQVAVQRIAQQLKPLRLTLYTTAVHLGLFTQPADIWRQRYFSVSRILFWIGFITSIVGIGIPFIFYGIIFRVYSRWMAQRTVLGMQAVQWSEGFKLFLHHAERYRAQRLTIEQAERILPYVVVLKLQIPAWQFELPHLPETENFFQATSDIRE
;
A
#
# COMPACT_ATOMS: atom_id res chain seq x y z
N MET A 1 -10.46 56.15 12.97
CA MET A 1 -10.12 54.86 13.60
C MET A 1 -11.06 53.74 13.20
N GLU A 2 -12.37 53.96 13.10
CA GLU A 2 -13.36 52.90 12.75
C GLU A 2 -13.13 52.23 11.39
N PHE A 3 -12.72 52.99 10.36
CA PHE A 3 -12.34 52.41 9.06
C PHE A 3 -11.20 51.40 9.13
N ALA A 4 -10.21 51.62 10.01
CA ALA A 4 -9.07 50.71 10.16
C ALA A 4 -9.48 49.39 10.82
N PHE A 5 -10.38 49.42 11.80
CA PHE A 5 -10.92 48.22 12.44
C PHE A 5 -11.78 47.39 11.47
N GLY A 6 -12.54 48.04 10.58
CA GLY A 6 -13.29 47.36 9.52
C GLY A 6 -12.38 46.61 8.54
N ILE A 7 -11.29 47.23 8.08
CA ILE A 7 -10.33 46.61 7.16
C ILE A 7 -9.63 45.40 7.82
N ILE A 8 -9.22 45.52 9.09
CA ILE A 8 -8.59 44.42 9.83
C ILE A 8 -9.55 43.24 10.00
N GLY A 9 -10.83 43.50 10.29
CA GLY A 9 -11.86 42.47 10.40
C GLY A 9 -12.09 41.74 9.07
N ILE A 10 -12.13 42.47 7.95
CA ILE A 10 -12.25 41.88 6.61
C ILE A 10 -11.01 41.01 6.32
N CYS A 11 -9.79 41.52 6.53
CA CYS A 11 -8.57 40.73 6.33
C CYS A 11 -8.56 39.45 7.18
N TYR A 12 -9.04 39.52 8.42
CA TYR A 12 -9.14 38.36 9.31
C TYR A 12 -10.10 37.29 8.77
N VAL A 13 -11.29 37.68 8.30
CA VAL A 13 -12.28 36.74 7.74
C VAL A 13 -11.83 36.13 6.42
N PHE A 14 -11.16 36.90 5.55
CA PHE A 14 -10.72 36.42 4.23
C PHE A 14 -9.34 35.72 4.25
N SER A 15 -8.58 35.81 5.34
CA SER A 15 -7.27 35.19 5.46
C SER A 15 -7.24 33.66 5.21
N PRO A 16 -8.24 32.84 5.60
CA PRO A 16 -8.28 31.41 5.26
C PRO A 16 -8.43 31.13 3.78
N LEU A 17 -9.14 31.98 3.04
CA LEU A 17 -9.29 31.85 1.59
C LEU A 17 -7.95 32.11 0.89
N LEU A 18 -7.19 33.09 1.36
CA LEU A 18 -5.86 33.38 0.84
C LEU A 18 -4.90 32.21 1.10
N VAL A 19 -4.84 31.71 2.35
CA VAL A 19 -4.01 30.55 2.71
C VAL A 19 -4.41 29.32 1.90
N TRP A 20 -5.71 29.06 1.76
CA TRP A 20 -6.21 27.97 0.92
C TRP A 20 -5.74 28.13 -0.54
N GLY A 21 -5.82 29.33 -1.11
CA GLY A 21 -5.36 29.62 -2.48
C GLY A 21 -3.85 29.37 -2.65
N LEU A 22 -3.03 29.78 -1.69
CA LEU A 22 -1.58 29.54 -1.72
C LEU A 22 -1.25 28.04 -1.60
N VAL A 23 -1.89 27.33 -0.66
CA VAL A 23 -1.68 25.88 -0.49
C VAL A 23 -2.17 25.11 -1.72
N HIS A 24 -3.31 25.49 -2.29
CA HIS A 24 -3.82 24.94 -3.53
C HIS A 24 -2.87 25.18 -4.70
N TRP A 25 -2.36 26.40 -4.84
CA TRP A 25 -1.40 26.75 -5.87
C TRP A 25 -0.10 25.94 -5.74
N HIS A 26 0.45 25.84 -4.54
CA HIS A 26 1.64 25.01 -4.26
C HIS A 26 1.38 23.53 -4.58
N TRP A 27 0.25 22.97 -4.13
CA TRP A 27 -0.17 21.61 -4.47
C TRP A 27 -0.36 21.43 -5.98
N SER A 28 -0.91 22.42 -6.69
CA SER A 28 -1.15 22.34 -8.12
C SER A 28 0.15 22.31 -8.95
N ARG A 29 1.23 22.88 -8.41
CA ARG A 29 2.55 22.96 -9.06
C ARG A 29 3.41 21.74 -8.78
N ILE A 30 3.35 21.22 -7.56
CA ILE A 30 4.25 20.16 -7.11
C ILE A 30 3.46 18.86 -6.92
N GLY A 31 2.32 18.94 -6.21
CA GLY A 31 1.47 17.81 -5.79
C GLY A 31 0.75 17.01 -6.87
N LYS A 32 0.63 17.52 -8.10
CA LYS A 32 -0.07 16.83 -9.19
C LYS A 32 0.85 15.84 -9.87
N ASP A 33 0.37 14.61 -10.05
CA ASP A 33 1.06 13.62 -10.86
C ASP A 33 1.29 14.13 -12.29
N PRO A 34 2.44 13.81 -12.92
CA PRO A 34 2.74 14.25 -14.27
C PRO A 34 1.77 13.63 -15.27
N VAL A 35 1.23 14.44 -16.18
CA VAL A 35 0.33 13.99 -17.23
C VAL A 35 1.15 13.30 -18.32
N LEU A 36 0.87 12.03 -18.59
CA LEU A 36 1.46 11.32 -19.73
C LEU A 36 0.75 11.71 -21.02
N LEU A 37 1.51 11.88 -22.11
CA LEU A 37 0.99 12.29 -23.42
C LEU A 37 0.14 11.18 -24.08
N GLN A 38 0.36 9.92 -23.72
CA GLN A 38 -0.39 8.79 -24.26
C GLN A 38 -1.61 8.51 -23.37
N LYS A 39 -2.81 8.88 -23.84
CA LYS A 39 -4.07 8.56 -23.13
C LYS A 39 -4.58 7.14 -23.38
N THR A 40 -4.15 6.51 -24.47
CA THR A 40 -4.60 5.17 -24.84
C THR A 40 -3.86 4.13 -24.01
N ILE A 41 -4.61 3.32 -23.26
CA ILE A 41 -4.10 2.21 -22.47
C ILE A 41 -4.09 0.97 -23.37
N ILE A 42 -2.91 0.41 -23.64
CA ILE A 42 -2.74 -0.82 -24.42
C ILE A 42 -2.61 -2.03 -23.48
N PRO A 43 -3.16 -3.21 -23.83
CA PRO A 43 -2.96 -4.42 -23.04
C PRO A 43 -1.48 -4.78 -22.90
N GLN A 44 -1.05 -5.08 -21.67
CA GLN A 44 0.32 -5.50 -21.36
C GLN A 44 0.34 -6.93 -20.84
N TYR A 45 1.26 -7.75 -21.32
CA TYR A 45 1.33 -9.18 -20.95
C TYR A 45 2.15 -9.46 -19.69
N GLU A 46 3.07 -8.56 -19.36
CA GLU A 46 3.98 -8.67 -18.23
C GLU A 46 3.84 -7.45 -17.33
N PRO A 47 4.18 -7.57 -16.03
CA PRO A 47 4.25 -6.42 -15.13
C PRO A 47 5.34 -5.44 -15.57
N PHE A 48 5.17 -4.17 -15.20
CA PHE A 48 6.11 -3.10 -15.59
C PHE A 48 7.52 -3.43 -15.08
N GLN A 49 8.48 -3.55 -16.01
CA GLN A 49 9.90 -3.82 -15.72
C GLN A 49 10.16 -5.00 -14.77
N ASN A 50 9.24 -5.98 -14.71
CA ASN A 50 9.32 -7.08 -13.73
C ASN A 50 9.48 -6.61 -12.27
N LEU A 51 8.94 -5.43 -11.94
CA LEU A 51 8.93 -4.93 -10.57
C LEU A 51 8.12 -5.87 -9.67
N PRO A 52 8.53 -6.04 -8.40
CA PRO A 52 7.79 -6.87 -7.46
C PRO A 52 6.32 -6.43 -7.31
N PRO A 53 5.41 -7.37 -7.03
CA PRO A 53 3.98 -7.09 -6.89
C PRO A 53 3.68 -5.98 -5.89
N ALA A 54 4.32 -6.02 -4.71
CA ALA A 54 4.11 -5.02 -3.68
C ALA A 54 4.52 -3.60 -4.12
N VAL A 55 5.59 -3.48 -4.91
CA VAL A 55 6.02 -2.19 -5.46
C VAL A 55 4.98 -1.67 -6.46
N ILE A 56 4.47 -2.54 -7.34
CA ILE A 56 3.39 -2.20 -8.27
C ILE A 56 2.16 -1.71 -7.50
N GLY A 57 1.81 -2.37 -6.41
CA GLY A 57 0.69 -1.99 -5.54
C GLY A 57 0.81 -0.62 -4.95
N VAL A 58 1.97 -0.33 -4.35
CA VAL A 58 2.25 0.98 -3.78
C VAL A 58 2.23 2.06 -4.84
N VAL A 59 2.72 1.79 -6.05
CA VAL A 59 2.65 2.74 -7.16
C VAL A 59 1.21 3.02 -7.58
N VAL A 60 0.38 1.98 -7.73
CA VAL A 60 -1.02 2.11 -8.14
C VAL A 60 -1.88 2.77 -7.05
N ASP A 61 -1.69 2.39 -5.79
CA ASP A 61 -2.50 2.88 -4.67
C ASP A 61 -1.96 4.15 -4.00
N THR A 62 -0.69 4.53 -4.23
CA THR A 62 0.09 5.57 -3.50
C THR A 62 0.32 5.31 -2.01
N LYS A 63 -0.16 4.17 -1.50
CA LYS A 63 -0.09 3.78 -0.10
C LYS A 63 0.24 2.29 -0.03
N VAL A 64 0.95 1.91 1.03
CA VAL A 64 1.12 0.50 1.36
C VAL A 64 -0.14 0.00 2.06
N ASN A 65 -0.69 -1.10 1.56
CA ASN A 65 -1.85 -1.79 2.10
C ASN A 65 -1.46 -3.23 2.51
N ASN A 66 -2.42 -4.02 2.99
CA ASN A 66 -2.14 -5.40 3.43
C ASN A 66 -2.04 -6.38 2.26
N PHE A 67 -2.68 -6.07 1.12
CA PHE A 67 -2.56 -6.84 -0.12
C PHE A 67 -1.10 -6.87 -0.59
N ASP A 68 -0.36 -5.76 -0.43
CA ASP A 68 1.06 -5.67 -0.78
C ASP A 68 1.90 -6.66 0.04
N VAL A 69 1.60 -6.82 1.33
CA VAL A 69 2.31 -7.77 2.21
C VAL A 69 1.97 -9.21 1.83
N THR A 70 0.69 -9.52 1.67
CA THR A 70 0.24 -10.86 1.25
C THR A 70 0.85 -11.25 -0.10
N ALA A 71 0.84 -10.33 -1.06
CA ALA A 71 1.44 -10.57 -2.37
C ALA A 71 2.96 -10.73 -2.31
N THR A 72 3.64 -10.02 -1.40
CA THR A 72 5.07 -10.27 -1.17
C THR A 72 5.30 -11.69 -0.67
N LEU A 73 4.48 -12.20 0.26
CA LEU A 73 4.60 -13.59 0.73
C LEU A 73 4.40 -14.60 -0.40
N LEU A 74 3.38 -14.39 -1.24
CA LEU A 74 3.12 -15.24 -2.41
C LEU A 74 4.28 -15.16 -3.41
N ASP A 75 4.77 -13.97 -3.73
CA ASP A 75 5.87 -13.76 -4.67
C ASP A 75 7.19 -14.36 -4.18
N LEU A 76 7.46 -14.30 -2.87
CA LEU A 76 8.58 -14.98 -2.24
C LEU A 76 8.42 -16.51 -2.27
N ALA A 77 7.19 -17.02 -2.24
CA ALA A 77 6.92 -18.44 -2.41
C ALA A 77 7.21 -18.90 -3.84
N VAL A 78 6.76 -18.14 -4.83
CA VAL A 78 7.05 -18.39 -6.26
C VAL A 78 8.55 -18.34 -6.55
N ARG A 79 9.26 -17.38 -5.95
CA ARG A 79 10.72 -17.25 -6.08
C ARG A 79 11.51 -18.27 -5.23
N GLY A 80 10.83 -19.17 -4.51
CA GLY A 80 11.45 -20.27 -3.76
C GLY A 80 12.21 -19.83 -2.50
N TYR A 81 11.86 -18.69 -1.90
CA TYR A 81 12.41 -18.28 -0.60
C TYR A 81 11.66 -18.92 0.57
N LEU A 82 10.36 -19.14 0.40
CA LEU A 82 9.51 -19.80 1.38
C LEU A 82 8.56 -20.78 0.68
N ARG A 83 7.98 -21.70 1.44
CA ARG A 83 6.90 -22.58 0.99
C ARG A 83 5.70 -22.37 1.89
N ILE A 84 4.52 -22.38 1.28
CA ILE A 84 3.25 -22.30 2.00
C ILE A 84 2.62 -23.68 1.95
N GLU A 85 2.44 -24.32 3.11
CA GLU A 85 1.81 -25.63 3.21
C GLU A 85 0.46 -25.54 3.91
N ASN A 86 -0.50 -26.34 3.44
CA ASN A 86 -1.81 -26.50 4.05
C ASN A 86 -1.66 -27.35 5.32
N HIS A 87 -1.96 -26.77 6.47
CA HIS A 87 -2.17 -27.50 7.71
C HIS A 87 -3.67 -27.71 7.92
N SER A 88 -4.02 -28.87 8.48
CA SER A 88 -5.38 -29.38 8.65
C SER A 88 -6.39 -28.33 9.11
N ALA A 89 -7.64 -28.47 8.65
CA ALA A 89 -8.74 -27.57 9.00
C ALA A 89 -8.87 -27.38 10.52
N VAL A 90 -8.76 -26.13 10.98
CA VAL A 90 -8.95 -25.77 12.39
C VAL A 90 -10.38 -25.25 12.56
N THR A 91 -11.10 -25.78 13.55
CA THR A 91 -12.44 -25.32 13.93
C THR A 91 -12.29 -24.13 14.88
N LYS A 92 -12.72 -22.93 14.48
CA LYS A 92 -12.76 -21.77 15.38
C LYS A 92 -14.08 -21.75 16.17
N HIS A 93 -13.98 -21.58 17.49
CA HIS A 93 -15.13 -21.35 18.36
C HIS A 93 -15.33 -19.85 18.58
N PHE A 94 -16.48 -19.30 18.18
CA PHE A 94 -16.86 -17.92 18.52
C PHE A 94 -18.29 -17.90 19.07
N GLY A 95 -18.45 -17.47 20.33
CA GLY A 95 -19.77 -17.11 20.89
C GLY A 95 -20.81 -18.22 21.02
N GLY A 96 -20.44 -19.44 21.41
CA GLY A 96 -21.40 -20.50 21.78
C GLY A 96 -22.29 -21.04 20.66
N LYS A 97 -22.12 -20.59 19.41
CA LYS A 97 -22.77 -21.12 18.22
C LYS A 97 -21.71 -21.68 17.28
N VAL A 98 -21.73 -23.01 17.08
CA VAL A 98 -20.82 -23.71 16.16
C VAL A 98 -21.11 -23.24 14.74
N HIS A 99 -20.29 -22.33 14.24
CA HIS A 99 -20.25 -22.02 12.81
C HIS A 99 -19.12 -22.85 12.21
N TYR A 100 -19.45 -23.77 11.32
CA TYR A 100 -18.50 -24.62 10.60
C TYR A 100 -17.77 -23.80 9.53
N TYR A 101 -16.89 -22.88 9.93
CA TYR A 101 -15.91 -22.32 9.01
C TYR A 101 -14.70 -23.24 9.01
N LYS A 102 -14.48 -23.94 7.88
CA LYS A 102 -13.28 -24.75 7.65
C LYS A 102 -12.13 -23.78 7.38
N THR A 103 -11.56 -23.16 8.41
CA THR A 103 -10.35 -22.34 8.23
C THR A 103 -9.17 -23.27 8.06
N VAL A 104 -8.62 -23.33 6.84
CA VAL A 104 -7.33 -23.99 6.56
C VAL A 104 -6.26 -23.20 7.30
N ASP A 105 -5.52 -23.83 8.19
CA ASP A 105 -4.38 -23.17 8.85
C ASP A 105 -3.18 -23.33 7.93
N TYR A 106 -2.43 -22.27 7.69
CA TYR A 106 -1.28 -22.32 6.77
C TYR A 106 0.01 -22.31 7.55
N ARG A 107 1.04 -22.93 6.96
CA ARG A 107 2.37 -23.00 7.52
C ARG A 107 3.38 -22.45 6.54
N LEU A 108 4.22 -21.55 7.02
CA LEU A 108 5.29 -20.94 6.24
C LEU A 108 6.58 -21.67 6.60
N ILE A 109 7.24 -22.24 5.60
CA ILE A 109 8.52 -22.94 5.74
C ILE A 109 9.58 -22.13 4.99
N LEU A 110 10.67 -21.76 5.65
CA LEU A 110 11.78 -21.05 5.04
C LEU A 110 12.65 -22.04 4.24
N LEU A 111 12.85 -21.76 2.95
CA LEU A 111 13.65 -22.63 2.07
C LEU A 111 15.11 -22.18 1.98
N LYS A 112 15.36 -20.87 1.97
CA LYS A 112 16.71 -20.28 1.87
C LYS A 112 17.08 -19.60 3.17
N GLN A 113 18.01 -20.16 3.94
CA GLN A 113 18.42 -19.61 5.24
C GLN A 113 19.38 -18.41 5.12
N ASP A 114 20.07 -18.29 3.99
CA ASP A 114 21.02 -17.24 3.65
C ASP A 114 20.37 -16.00 3.00
N PHE A 115 19.04 -15.93 3.00
CA PHE A 115 18.25 -14.83 2.42
C PHE A 115 18.71 -13.43 2.87
N SER A 116 19.28 -13.30 4.08
CA SER A 116 19.76 -12.02 4.58
C SER A 116 20.98 -11.47 3.82
N LYS A 117 21.72 -12.30 3.08
CA LYS A 117 22.89 -11.92 2.29
C LYS A 117 22.60 -11.82 0.80
N ASP A 118 21.43 -12.29 0.38
CA ASP A 118 21.02 -12.27 -1.01
C ASP A 118 20.80 -10.82 -1.48
N GLN A 119 21.47 -10.44 -2.57
CA GLN A 119 21.37 -9.12 -3.19
C GLN A 119 20.18 -9.02 -4.16
N VAL A 120 19.58 -10.15 -4.53
CA VAL A 120 18.38 -10.20 -5.37
C VAL A 120 17.15 -9.70 -4.63
N LEU A 121 17.10 -9.92 -3.30
CA LEU A 121 15.99 -9.48 -2.47
C LEU A 121 16.08 -7.98 -2.16
N PHE A 122 14.95 -7.29 -2.27
CA PHE A 122 14.83 -5.92 -1.81
C PHE A 122 14.88 -5.84 -0.27
N ASP A 123 15.21 -4.66 0.25
CA ASP A 123 15.32 -4.43 1.70
C ASP A 123 14.03 -4.80 2.46
N TYR A 124 12.87 -4.47 1.90
CA TYR A 124 11.58 -4.77 2.52
C TYR A 124 11.27 -6.27 2.52
N GLU A 125 11.76 -7.03 1.54
CA GLU A 125 11.53 -8.48 1.43
C GLU A 125 12.37 -9.22 2.45
N ARG A 126 13.64 -8.81 2.61
CA ARG A 126 14.53 -9.32 3.65
C ARG A 126 13.98 -9.02 5.04
N GLU A 127 13.48 -7.80 5.25
CA GLU A 127 12.87 -7.43 6.52
C GLU A 127 11.58 -8.22 6.78
N LEU A 128 10.74 -8.44 5.76
CA LEU A 128 9.54 -9.27 5.89
C LEU A 128 9.89 -10.70 6.31
N LEU A 129 10.86 -11.33 5.63
CA LEU A 129 11.33 -12.67 6.00
C LEU A 129 11.90 -12.71 7.42
N ARG A 130 12.67 -11.69 7.82
CA ARG A 130 13.22 -11.56 9.17
C ARG A 130 12.13 -11.46 10.24
N VAL A 131 11.07 -10.70 9.97
CA VAL A 131 9.92 -10.55 10.87
C VAL A 131 9.12 -11.85 10.96
N VAL A 132 8.84 -12.51 9.83
CA VAL A 132 8.10 -13.77 9.79
C VAL A 132 8.86 -14.86 10.53
N PHE A 133 10.12 -15.09 10.16
CA PHE A 133 11.00 -16.14 10.68
C PHE A 133 11.91 -15.67 11.82
N ALA A 134 11.42 -14.74 12.64
CA ALA A 134 12.14 -14.26 13.81
C ALA A 134 12.58 -15.43 14.73
N ASN A 135 13.72 -15.26 15.41
CA ASN A 135 14.36 -16.25 16.28
C ASN A 135 14.91 -17.49 15.54
N GLN A 136 15.33 -17.34 14.28
CA GLN A 136 15.91 -18.42 13.46
C GLN A 136 14.95 -19.61 13.26
N LEU A 137 13.65 -19.35 13.33
CA LEU A 137 12.65 -20.38 13.05
C LEU A 137 12.68 -20.72 11.56
N THR A 138 12.71 -22.00 11.23
CA THR A 138 12.57 -22.48 9.84
C THR A 138 11.11 -22.68 9.45
N GLU A 139 10.21 -22.70 10.43
CA GLU A 139 8.79 -22.97 10.22
C GLU A 139 7.94 -22.13 11.19
N VAL A 140 6.89 -21.49 10.67
CA VAL A 140 6.00 -20.61 11.45
C VAL A 140 4.56 -20.79 10.96
N SER A 141 3.58 -20.83 11.88
CA SER A 141 2.16 -20.83 11.49
C SER A 141 1.74 -19.46 10.96
N ILE A 142 0.78 -19.43 10.05
CA ILE A 142 0.31 -18.19 9.42
C ILE A 142 -0.22 -17.18 10.44
N GLN A 143 -0.86 -17.66 11.50
CA GLN A 143 -1.40 -16.82 12.57
C GLN A 143 -0.28 -16.06 13.30
N VAL A 144 0.81 -16.75 13.63
CA VAL A 144 1.98 -16.15 14.27
C VAL A 144 2.69 -15.21 13.31
N ALA A 145 2.82 -15.58 12.03
CA ALA A 145 3.40 -14.73 11.00
C ALA A 145 2.61 -13.42 10.85
N VAL A 146 1.28 -13.50 10.70
CA VAL A 146 0.38 -12.34 10.62
C VAL A 146 0.49 -11.46 11.86
N GLN A 147 0.51 -12.05 13.05
CA GLN A 147 0.66 -11.30 14.30
C GLN A 147 1.99 -10.53 14.36
N ARG A 148 3.11 -11.17 13.99
CA ARG A 148 4.44 -10.55 13.96
C ARG A 148 4.52 -9.43 12.92
N ILE A 149 3.99 -9.68 11.73
CA ILE A 149 3.87 -8.68 10.66
C ILE A 149 3.07 -7.47 11.16
N ALA A 150 1.91 -7.70 11.81
CA ALA A 150 1.08 -6.63 12.32
C ALA A 150 1.81 -5.77 13.37
N GLN A 151 2.63 -6.38 14.23
CA GLN A 151 3.45 -5.67 15.21
C GLN A 151 4.55 -4.81 14.57
N GLN A 152 5.11 -5.25 13.44
CA GLN A 152 6.19 -4.59 12.70
C GLN A 152 5.72 -3.95 11.39
N LEU A 153 4.43 -3.66 11.26
CA LEU A 153 3.85 -3.21 10.00
C LEU A 153 4.35 -1.82 9.60
N LYS A 154 4.50 -0.91 10.57
CA LYS A 154 4.98 0.45 10.32
C LYS A 154 6.38 0.48 9.68
N PRO A 155 7.43 -0.16 10.25
CA PRO A 155 8.74 -0.18 9.61
C PRO A 155 8.72 -0.91 8.27
N LEU A 156 7.99 -2.02 8.13
CA LEU A 156 7.86 -2.72 6.84
C LEU A 156 7.26 -1.82 5.74
N ARG A 157 6.18 -1.09 6.05
CA ARG A 157 5.55 -0.12 5.13
C ARG A 157 6.55 0.97 4.72
N LEU A 158 7.34 1.48 5.66
CA LEU A 158 8.37 2.49 5.38
C LEU A 158 9.45 1.94 4.43
N THR A 159 9.99 0.76 4.69
CA THR A 159 11.04 0.16 3.85
C THR A 159 10.55 -0.16 2.43
N LEU A 160 9.31 -0.62 2.29
CA LEU A 160 8.70 -0.83 0.97
C LEU A 160 8.54 0.51 0.23
N TYR A 161 8.08 1.55 0.92
CA TYR A 161 7.94 2.86 0.30
C TYR A 161 9.29 3.46 -0.10
N THR A 162 10.31 3.38 0.76
CA THR A 162 11.66 3.86 0.42
C THR A 162 12.23 3.09 -0.77
N THR A 163 11.97 1.79 -0.87
CA THR A 163 12.34 0.99 -2.05
C THR A 163 11.69 1.57 -3.32
N ALA A 164 10.40 1.89 -3.29
CA ALA A 164 9.72 2.51 -4.45
C ALA A 164 10.29 3.89 -4.82
N VAL A 165 10.75 4.67 -3.82
CA VAL A 165 11.46 5.94 -4.05
C VAL A 165 12.84 5.71 -4.67
N HIS A 166 13.60 4.72 -4.18
CA HIS A 166 14.91 4.36 -4.74
C HIS A 166 14.82 3.87 -6.18
N LEU A 167 13.73 3.18 -6.52
CA LEU A 167 13.39 2.80 -7.90
C LEU A 167 12.94 3.99 -8.76
N GLY A 168 12.88 5.21 -8.20
CA GLY A 168 12.53 6.42 -8.90
C GLY A 168 11.05 6.53 -9.25
N LEU A 169 10.15 5.76 -8.60
CA LEU A 169 8.70 5.76 -8.88
C LEU A 169 7.98 6.91 -8.15
N PHE A 170 8.55 7.39 -7.06
CA PHE A 170 8.05 8.52 -6.27
C PHE A 170 9.15 9.56 -6.06
N THR A 171 8.78 10.85 -6.01
CA THR A 171 9.76 11.93 -5.77
C THR A 171 10.24 11.96 -4.32
N GLN A 172 9.36 11.61 -3.38
CA GLN A 172 9.59 11.65 -1.94
C GLN A 172 8.69 10.62 -1.25
N PRO A 173 9.09 10.12 -0.06
CA PRO A 173 8.20 9.37 0.83
C PRO A 173 6.89 10.11 1.16
N ALA A 174 5.73 9.51 0.84
CA ALA A 174 4.41 10.09 1.15
C ALA A 174 4.23 10.38 2.65
N ASP A 175 4.84 9.56 3.51
CA ASP A 175 4.75 9.73 4.96
C ASP A 175 5.49 10.98 5.46
N ILE A 176 6.58 11.39 4.81
CA ILE A 176 7.30 12.63 5.17
C ILE A 176 6.40 13.84 4.90
N TRP A 177 5.72 13.87 3.75
CA TRP A 177 4.76 14.92 3.44
C TRP A 177 3.59 14.92 4.43
N ARG A 178 2.99 13.76 4.71
CA ARG A 178 1.89 13.63 5.68
C ARG A 178 2.32 14.12 7.07
N GLN A 179 3.50 13.73 7.55
CA GLN A 179 3.99 14.13 8.88
C GLN A 179 4.31 15.62 8.97
N ARG A 180 4.92 16.22 7.92
CA ARG A 180 5.21 17.66 7.88
C ARG A 180 3.93 18.48 7.94
N TYR A 181 2.98 18.19 7.05
CA TYR A 181 1.69 18.88 7.02
C TYR A 181 0.86 18.64 8.30
N PHE A 182 0.91 17.42 8.86
CA PHE A 182 0.25 17.14 10.13
C PHE A 182 0.89 17.88 11.31
N SER A 183 2.21 18.04 11.32
CA SER A 183 2.92 18.79 12.35
C SER A 183 2.58 20.28 12.28
N VAL A 184 2.54 20.86 11.07
CA VAL A 184 2.06 22.23 10.84
C VAL A 184 0.61 22.40 11.30
N SER A 185 -0.27 21.45 10.95
CA SER A 185 -1.67 21.45 11.37
C SER A 185 -1.82 21.43 12.91
N ARG A 186 -1.03 20.60 13.62
CA ARG A 186 -1.03 20.57 15.10
C ARG A 186 -0.56 21.89 15.71
N ILE A 187 0.50 22.49 15.17
CA ILE A 187 1.03 23.77 15.65
C ILE A 187 -0.02 24.87 15.47
N LEU A 188 -0.63 24.95 14.29
CA LEU A 188 -1.69 25.93 14.01
C LEU A 188 -2.92 25.73 14.89
N PHE A 189 -3.30 24.48 15.15
CA PHE A 189 -4.40 24.17 16.06
C PHE A 189 -4.10 24.64 17.50
N TRP A 190 -2.89 24.36 18.02
CA TRP A 190 -2.47 24.83 19.34
C TRP A 190 -2.43 26.36 19.44
N ILE A 191 -1.91 27.03 18.41
CA ILE A 191 -1.91 28.51 18.34
C ILE A 191 -3.36 29.04 18.34
N GLY A 192 -4.24 28.44 17.52
CA GLY A 192 -5.65 28.80 17.47
C GLY A 192 -6.35 28.61 18.81
N PHE A 193 -6.06 27.51 19.51
CA PHE A 193 -6.62 27.23 20.82
C PHE A 193 -6.21 28.27 21.87
N ILE A 194 -4.92 28.62 21.93
CA ILE A 194 -4.39 29.64 22.86
C ILE A 194 -4.97 31.03 22.55
N THR A 195 -5.00 31.39 21.27
CA THR A 195 -5.47 32.72 20.83
C THR A 195 -7.00 32.86 20.81
N SER A 196 -7.74 31.74 20.92
CA SER A 196 -9.20 31.72 21.05
C SER A 196 -9.69 32.46 22.29
N ILE A 197 -8.89 32.49 23.37
CA ILE A 197 -9.18 33.21 24.62
C ILE A 197 -9.41 34.71 24.37
N VAL A 198 -8.73 35.27 23.36
CA VAL A 198 -8.80 36.71 22.99
C VAL A 198 -9.68 36.91 21.73
N GLY A 199 -10.37 35.87 21.25
CA GLY A 199 -11.29 35.94 20.10
C GLY A 199 -10.61 35.90 18.71
N ILE A 200 -9.29 35.70 18.64
CA ILE A 200 -8.51 35.75 17.37
C ILE A 200 -8.19 34.33 16.83
N GLY A 201 -8.64 33.27 17.53
CA GLY A 201 -8.25 31.88 17.23
C GLY A 201 -8.92 31.23 16.01
N ILE A 202 -10.02 31.79 15.50
CA ILE A 202 -10.89 31.10 14.52
C ILE A 202 -10.15 30.80 13.18
N PRO A 203 -9.44 31.75 12.52
CA PRO A 203 -8.72 31.48 11.28
C PRO A 203 -7.63 30.42 11.42
N PHE A 204 -6.96 30.34 12.56
CA PHE A 204 -5.91 29.34 12.80
C PHE A 204 -6.46 27.91 12.80
N ILE A 205 -7.69 27.72 13.29
CA ILE A 205 -8.40 26.45 13.20
C ILE A 205 -8.66 26.10 11.71
N PHE A 206 -9.13 27.06 10.92
CA PHE A 206 -9.33 26.86 9.48
C PHE A 206 -8.03 26.56 8.74
N TYR A 207 -6.92 27.22 9.07
CA TYR A 207 -5.60 26.89 8.50
C TYR A 207 -5.21 25.46 8.84
N GLY A 208 -5.38 25.04 10.09
CA GLY A 208 -5.11 23.66 10.52
C GLY A 208 -5.91 22.63 9.71
N ILE A 209 -7.19 22.91 9.42
CA ILE A 209 -8.05 22.06 8.59
C ILE A 209 -7.54 22.02 7.15
N ILE A 210 -7.22 23.18 6.54
CA ILE A 210 -6.69 23.28 5.17
C ILE A 210 -5.43 22.40 5.03
N PHE A 211 -4.44 22.58 5.90
CA PHE A 211 -3.20 21.80 5.87
C PHE A 211 -3.47 20.30 6.06
N ARG A 212 -4.43 19.92 6.90
CA ARG A 212 -4.80 18.51 7.11
C ARG A 212 -5.45 17.89 5.88
N VAL A 213 -6.31 18.61 5.16
CA VAL A 213 -6.91 18.13 3.91
C VAL A 213 -5.82 17.89 2.86
N TYR A 214 -4.97 18.88 2.61
CA TYR A 214 -3.91 18.78 1.60
C TYR A 214 -2.80 17.77 1.96
N SER A 215 -2.62 17.44 3.25
CA SER A 215 -1.68 16.38 3.66
C SER A 215 -1.98 15.02 3.02
N ARG A 216 -3.25 14.77 2.64
CA ARG A 216 -3.67 13.51 2.01
C ARG A 216 -3.34 13.43 0.52
N TRP A 217 -3.12 14.56 -0.15
CA TRP A 217 -3.00 14.67 -1.61
C TRP A 217 -1.59 14.99 -2.12
N MET A 218 -0.57 14.96 -1.25
CA MET A 218 0.81 15.36 -1.59
C MET A 218 1.76 14.20 -1.98
N ALA A 219 1.28 12.95 -2.04
CA ALA A 219 2.10 11.86 -2.57
C ALA A 219 2.21 12.00 -4.08
N GLN A 220 3.41 12.29 -4.59
CA GLN A 220 3.65 12.55 -6.02
C GLN A 220 4.42 11.41 -6.66
N ARG A 221 3.83 10.84 -7.71
CA ARG A 221 4.54 9.92 -8.59
C ARG A 221 5.48 10.68 -9.51
N THR A 222 6.58 10.06 -9.89
CA THR A 222 7.44 10.57 -10.96
C THR A 222 6.84 10.25 -12.33
N VAL A 223 7.49 10.70 -13.42
CA VAL A 223 7.12 10.27 -14.78
C VAL A 223 7.23 8.75 -14.93
N LEU A 224 8.27 8.13 -14.36
CA LEU A 224 8.44 6.68 -14.32
C LEU A 224 7.31 6.02 -13.50
N GLY A 225 6.96 6.57 -12.35
CA GLY A 225 5.85 6.10 -11.53
C GLY A 225 4.52 6.14 -12.28
N MET A 226 4.26 7.21 -13.02
CA MET A 226 3.06 7.30 -13.87
C MET A 226 3.08 6.32 -15.04
N GLN A 227 4.24 6.06 -15.65
CA GLN A 227 4.37 5.03 -16.68
C GLN A 227 4.08 3.64 -16.10
N ALA A 228 4.57 3.36 -14.90
CA ALA A 228 4.26 2.13 -14.18
C ALA A 228 2.74 2.01 -13.90
N VAL A 229 2.07 3.08 -13.47
CA VAL A 229 0.59 3.09 -13.32
C VAL A 229 -0.10 2.78 -14.64
N GLN A 230 0.24 3.49 -15.73
CA GLN A 230 -0.38 3.28 -17.04
C GLN A 230 -0.15 1.85 -17.54
N TRP A 231 1.06 1.31 -17.35
CA TRP A 231 1.41 -0.05 -17.71
C TRP A 231 0.62 -1.06 -16.88
N SER A 232 0.49 -0.84 -15.57
CA SER A 232 -0.32 -1.68 -14.67
C SER A 232 -1.80 -1.67 -15.06
N GLU A 233 -2.36 -0.55 -15.52
CA GLU A 233 -3.71 -0.52 -16.08
C GLU A 233 -3.82 -1.33 -17.38
N GLY A 234 -2.81 -1.27 -18.24
CA GLY A 234 -2.71 -2.13 -19.42
C GLY A 234 -2.61 -3.62 -19.05
N PHE A 235 -1.87 -3.94 -17.99
CA PHE A 235 -1.75 -5.30 -17.47
C PHE A 235 -3.06 -5.78 -16.86
N LYS A 236 -3.78 -4.93 -16.09
CA LYS A 236 -5.15 -5.22 -15.63
C LYS A 236 -6.09 -5.49 -16.79
N LEU A 237 -6.02 -4.68 -17.85
CA LEU A 237 -6.83 -4.86 -19.05
C LEU A 237 -6.55 -6.21 -19.72
N PHE A 238 -5.26 -6.59 -19.82
CA PHE A 238 -4.88 -7.91 -20.29
C PHE A 238 -5.44 -9.01 -19.41
N LEU A 239 -5.26 -8.97 -18.08
CA LEU A 239 -5.74 -10.00 -17.16
C LEU A 239 -7.27 -10.16 -17.25
N HIS A 240 -7.99 -9.05 -17.19
CA HIS A 240 -9.46 -9.03 -17.27
C HIS A 240 -9.99 -9.61 -18.60
N HIS A 241 -9.27 -9.41 -19.72
CA HIS A 241 -9.64 -10.00 -21.02
C HIS A 241 -9.11 -11.43 -21.23
N ALA A 242 -7.91 -11.72 -20.72
CA ALA A 242 -7.29 -13.04 -20.76
C ALA A 242 -8.13 -14.05 -19.97
N GLU A 243 -8.77 -13.63 -18.88
CA GLU A 243 -9.73 -14.45 -18.13
C GLU A 243 -10.90 -14.98 -18.98
N ARG A 244 -11.43 -14.18 -19.91
CA ARG A 244 -12.61 -14.61 -20.70
C ARG A 244 -12.29 -15.66 -21.79
N TYR A 245 -11.05 -15.78 -22.25
CA TYR A 245 -10.73 -16.65 -23.42
C TYR A 245 -9.39 -17.40 -23.35
N ARG A 246 -8.44 -17.01 -22.49
CA ARG A 246 -7.06 -17.51 -22.44
C ARG A 246 -6.58 -18.02 -21.08
N ALA A 247 -7.33 -17.83 -19.98
CA ALA A 247 -6.96 -18.38 -18.67
C ALA A 247 -6.74 -19.89 -18.72
N GLN A 248 -7.50 -20.63 -19.54
CA GLN A 248 -7.32 -22.06 -19.77
C GLN A 248 -6.02 -22.44 -20.51
N ARG A 249 -5.27 -21.48 -21.05
CA ARG A 249 -4.02 -21.70 -21.81
C ARG A 249 -2.78 -21.20 -21.08
N LEU A 250 -2.91 -20.64 -19.88
CA LEU A 250 -1.75 -20.28 -19.07
C LEU A 250 -1.10 -21.57 -18.56
N THR A 251 0.23 -21.61 -18.60
CA THR A 251 0.98 -22.65 -17.89
C THR A 251 0.88 -22.43 -16.38
N ILE A 252 1.07 -23.49 -15.59
CA ILE A 252 1.05 -23.41 -14.12
C ILE A 252 2.07 -22.39 -13.62
N GLU A 253 3.28 -22.39 -14.18
CA GLU A 253 4.34 -21.45 -13.81
C GLU A 253 3.96 -19.98 -14.09
N GLN A 254 3.30 -19.72 -15.24
CA GLN A 254 2.81 -18.38 -15.55
C GLN A 254 1.69 -17.96 -14.59
N ALA A 255 0.81 -18.90 -14.22
CA ALA A 255 -0.25 -18.65 -13.27
C ALA A 255 0.30 -18.26 -11.89
N GLU A 256 1.25 -19.03 -11.37
CA GLU A 256 1.93 -18.76 -10.10
C GLU A 256 2.62 -17.39 -10.13
N ARG A 257 3.31 -17.04 -11.21
CA ARG A 257 3.98 -15.74 -11.34
C ARG A 257 3.01 -14.55 -11.40
N ILE A 258 1.83 -14.72 -11.99
CA ILE A 258 0.85 -13.64 -12.16
C ILE A 258 0.01 -13.44 -10.88
N LEU A 259 -0.21 -14.50 -10.11
CA LEU A 259 -1.11 -14.50 -8.96
C LEU A 259 -0.82 -13.42 -7.91
N PRO A 260 0.44 -13.16 -7.49
CA PRO A 260 0.74 -12.06 -6.57
C PRO A 260 0.29 -10.69 -7.11
N TYR A 261 0.42 -10.45 -8.42
CA TYR A 261 0.01 -9.18 -9.03
C TYR A 261 -1.51 -9.01 -9.03
N VAL A 262 -2.25 -10.09 -9.23
CA VAL A 262 -3.73 -10.10 -9.17
C VAL A 262 -4.22 -9.61 -7.80
N VAL A 263 -3.60 -10.14 -6.73
CA VAL A 263 -3.93 -9.79 -5.34
C VAL A 263 -3.73 -8.30 -5.10
N VAL A 264 -2.60 -7.77 -5.54
CA VAL A 264 -2.26 -6.35 -5.38
C VAL A 264 -3.16 -5.43 -6.21
N LEU A 265 -3.47 -5.83 -7.44
CA LEU A 265 -4.33 -5.08 -8.33
C LEU A 265 -5.82 -5.22 -7.98
N LYS A 266 -6.14 -6.01 -6.93
CA LYS A 266 -7.48 -6.25 -6.38
C LYS A 266 -8.48 -6.73 -7.44
N LEU A 267 -7.99 -7.56 -8.35
CA LEU A 267 -8.83 -8.16 -9.38
C LEU A 267 -9.63 -9.31 -8.79
N GLN A 268 -10.94 -9.30 -9.01
CA GLN A 268 -11.83 -10.41 -8.66
C GLN A 268 -11.77 -11.45 -9.76
N ILE A 269 -10.82 -12.36 -9.67
CA ILE A 269 -10.71 -13.45 -10.63
C ILE A 269 -11.56 -14.62 -10.12
N PRO A 270 -12.61 -15.05 -10.84
CA PRO A 270 -13.34 -16.27 -10.48
C PRO A 270 -12.32 -17.40 -10.44
N ALA A 271 -12.15 -17.99 -9.25
CA ALA A 271 -11.14 -18.96 -8.84
C ALA A 271 -10.26 -19.46 -9.98
N TRP A 272 -8.96 -19.12 -9.93
CA TRP A 272 -7.95 -19.79 -10.74
C TRP A 272 -8.19 -21.29 -10.58
N GLN A 273 -8.73 -21.94 -11.61
CA GLN A 273 -9.16 -23.35 -11.55
C GLN A 273 -7.96 -24.31 -11.46
N PHE A 274 -6.76 -23.77 -11.39
CA PHE A 274 -5.52 -24.50 -11.27
C PHE A 274 -5.20 -24.72 -9.79
N GLU A 275 -5.00 -25.98 -9.40
CA GLU A 275 -4.22 -26.27 -8.20
C GLU A 275 -2.77 -25.86 -8.47
N LEU A 276 -2.31 -24.82 -7.77
CA LEU A 276 -0.95 -24.30 -7.91
C LEU A 276 -0.02 -25.05 -6.95
N PRO A 277 0.99 -25.79 -7.45
CA PRO A 277 1.84 -26.64 -6.61
C PRO A 277 2.57 -25.89 -5.49
N HIS A 278 2.93 -24.63 -5.71
CA HIS A 278 3.73 -23.84 -4.79
C HIS A 278 2.92 -22.78 -4.02
N LEU A 279 1.63 -22.62 -4.32
CA LEU A 279 0.79 -21.58 -3.73
C LEU A 279 -0.50 -22.15 -3.12
N PRO A 280 -0.97 -21.57 -2.00
CA PRO A 280 -2.22 -21.96 -1.39
C PRO A 280 -3.41 -21.48 -2.21
N GLU A 281 -4.58 -22.06 -1.94
CA GLU A 281 -5.85 -21.55 -2.49
C GLU A 281 -6.06 -20.09 -2.07
N THR A 282 -6.14 -19.19 -3.06
CA THR A 282 -5.92 -17.75 -2.82
C THR A 282 -6.99 -17.08 -1.97
N GLU A 283 -8.25 -17.47 -2.12
CA GLU A 283 -9.34 -16.86 -1.37
C GLU A 283 -9.20 -17.17 0.13
N ASN A 284 -8.89 -18.43 0.45
CA ASN A 284 -8.68 -18.91 1.81
C ASN A 284 -7.39 -18.31 2.42
N PHE A 285 -6.29 -18.25 1.66
CA PHE A 285 -5.05 -17.63 2.12
C PHE A 285 -5.17 -16.11 2.31
N PHE A 286 -5.90 -15.44 1.43
CA PHE A 286 -6.19 -14.02 1.57
C PHE A 286 -7.03 -13.76 2.84
N GLN A 287 -8.07 -14.55 3.08
CA GLN A 287 -8.83 -14.46 4.34
C GLN A 287 -7.94 -14.69 5.55
N ALA A 288 -7.03 -15.67 5.52
CA ALA A 288 -6.08 -15.94 6.59
C ALA A 288 -5.09 -14.79 6.86
N THR A 289 -4.76 -14.00 5.84
CA THR A 289 -3.83 -12.83 5.94
C THR A 289 -4.56 -11.50 6.09
N SER A 290 -5.89 -11.47 5.94
CA SER A 290 -6.69 -10.25 6.04
C SER A 290 -6.68 -9.62 7.44
N ASP A 291 -6.37 -10.42 8.46
CA ASP A 291 -6.21 -10.01 9.86
C ASP A 291 -4.92 -9.21 10.13
N ILE A 292 -4.06 -8.99 9.13
CA ILE A 292 -3.01 -7.97 9.21
C ILE A 292 -3.73 -6.61 9.32
N ARG A 293 -4.09 -6.18 10.53
CA ARG A 293 -4.97 -5.00 10.73
C ARG A 293 -4.43 -3.74 10.03
N GLU A 294 -5.33 -2.99 9.38
CA GLU A 294 -5.07 -1.64 8.83
C GLU A 294 -4.66 -0.62 9.91
#